data_AF-I0UVD5-F1
#
_entry.id   AF-I0UVD5-F1
#
_cell.length_a   1.000
_cell.length_b   1.000
_cell.length_c   1.000
_cell.angle_alpha   90.00
_cell.angle_beta   90.00
_cell.angle_gamma   90.00
#
_symmetry.space_group_name_H-M   'P 1'
#
loop_
_entity.id
_entity.type
_entity.pdbx_description
1 polymer ?
#
loop_
_entity_poly.entity_id
_entity_poly.type
_entity_poly.pdbx_seq_one_letter_code
_entity_poly.pdbx_strand_id
1 'polypeptide(L)'
;MIGSLCGAGLIAVVLAGLILLGAAHLSWGGVSSAAPILLYALVYAVRGLSEEIVFRGYLLNIMSSQWGMVAGILVNSVLFSAAHIFNAGFSIVAFINLFLAGTVFASLYWLSANVWLVSAVHAAWNFTLGIILGGVVSGTTQPVHLLTLHTEQGSWLITGGSFGIEGSLSCFIVLVAVRAVLWRRVVHRYSITSPFPQR
;
A
#
# COMPACT_ATOMS: atom_id res chain seq x y z
N MET A 1 13.16 10.57 0.07
CA MET A 1 13.98 9.58 -0.67
C MET A 1 13.82 8.16 -0.12
N ILE A 2 14.15 7.89 1.16
CA ILE A 2 14.05 6.52 1.74
C ILE A 2 12.63 5.93 1.62
N GLY A 3 11.59 6.66 2.06
CA GLY A 3 10.21 6.16 1.99
C GLY A 3 9.78 5.78 0.56
N SER A 4 10.10 6.62 -0.42
CA SER A 4 9.76 6.37 -1.82
C SER A 4 10.43 5.11 -2.38
N LEU A 5 11.70 4.89 -2.04
CA LEU A 5 12.41 3.66 -2.44
C LEU A 5 11.80 2.41 -1.80
N CYS A 6 11.37 2.49 -0.54
CA CYS A 6 10.68 1.39 0.11
C CYS A 6 9.34 1.07 -0.58
N GLY A 7 8.52 2.06 -0.87
CA GLY A 7 7.23 1.86 -1.55
C GLY A 7 7.39 1.22 -2.94
N ALA A 8 8.29 1.77 -3.76
CA ALA A 8 8.60 1.23 -5.08
C ALA A 8 9.21 -0.18 -5.01
N GLY A 9 10.11 -0.42 -4.05
CA GLY A 9 10.74 -1.72 -3.85
C GLY A 9 9.73 -2.80 -3.43
N LEU A 10 8.78 -2.47 -2.55
CA LEU A 10 7.77 -3.42 -2.12
C LEU A 10 6.87 -3.86 -3.28
N ILE A 11 6.38 -2.93 -4.09
CA ILE A 11 5.54 -3.30 -5.24
C ILE A 11 6.34 -4.08 -6.29
N ALA A 12 7.62 -3.76 -6.47
CA ALA A 12 8.50 -4.53 -7.36
C ALA A 12 8.64 -5.99 -6.89
N VAL A 13 8.73 -6.23 -5.58
CA VAL A 13 8.76 -7.60 -5.01
C VAL A 13 7.42 -8.31 -5.22
N VAL A 14 6.29 -7.64 -5.04
CA VAL A 14 4.96 -8.21 -5.33
C VAL A 14 4.86 -8.63 -6.79
N LEU A 15 5.25 -7.75 -7.71
CA LEU A 15 5.24 -8.04 -9.14
C LEU A 15 6.20 -9.18 -9.50
N ALA A 16 7.40 -9.19 -8.94
CA ALA A 16 8.37 -10.27 -9.18
C ALA A 16 7.80 -11.63 -8.80
N GLY A 17 7.08 -11.74 -7.68
CA GLY A 17 6.39 -12.97 -7.29
C GLY A 17 5.36 -13.43 -8.33
N LEU A 18 4.62 -12.50 -8.95
CA LEU A 18 3.65 -12.82 -10.00
C LEU A 18 4.31 -13.25 -11.30
N ILE A 19 5.40 -12.59 -11.70
CA ILE A 19 6.18 -12.96 -12.89
C ILE A 19 6.78 -14.35 -12.72
N LEU A 20 7.34 -14.66 -11.54
CA LEU A 20 7.91 -15.98 -11.25
C LEU A 20 6.87 -17.11 -11.27
N LEU A 21 5.62 -16.79 -10.94
CA LEU A 21 4.49 -17.72 -11.05
C LEU A 21 3.92 -17.81 -12.47
N GLY A 22 4.47 -17.06 -13.44
CA GLY A 22 3.93 -16.96 -14.79
C GLY A 22 2.55 -16.29 -14.85
N ALA A 23 2.16 -15.54 -13.81
CA ALA A 23 0.83 -14.96 -13.67
C ALA A 23 0.75 -13.50 -14.14
N ALA A 24 1.89 -12.88 -14.44
CA ALA A 24 1.97 -11.51 -14.94
C ALA A 24 3.15 -11.33 -15.88
N HIS A 25 3.02 -10.39 -16.82
CA HIS A 25 4.10 -9.93 -17.67
C HIS A 25 3.95 -8.43 -18.00
N LEU A 26 5.04 -7.80 -18.45
CA LEU A 26 5.06 -6.38 -18.78
C LEU A 26 5.28 -6.19 -20.29
N SER A 27 4.58 -5.23 -20.86
CA SER A 27 4.87 -4.71 -22.20
C SER A 27 5.12 -3.21 -22.15
N TRP A 28 5.69 -2.66 -23.22
CA TRP A 28 5.84 -1.21 -23.35
C TRP A 28 4.47 -0.54 -23.50
N GLY A 29 4.18 0.49 -22.69
CA GLY A 29 2.90 1.20 -22.69
C GLY A 29 2.80 2.34 -23.71
N GLY A 30 3.91 2.68 -24.38
CA GLY A 30 3.89 3.61 -25.52
C GLY A 30 3.79 5.10 -25.15
N VAL A 31 4.36 5.53 -24.03
CA VAL A 31 4.30 6.94 -23.61
C VAL A 31 5.20 7.82 -24.47
N SER A 32 4.63 8.85 -25.09
CA SER A 32 5.32 9.79 -25.99
C SER A 32 5.99 10.97 -25.30
N SER A 33 5.71 11.21 -24.01
CA SER A 33 6.29 12.32 -23.25
C SER A 33 6.36 12.05 -21.75
N ALA A 34 7.33 12.66 -21.06
CA ALA A 34 7.48 12.54 -19.61
C ALA A 34 6.51 13.44 -18.80
N ALA A 35 5.92 14.47 -19.43
CA ALA A 35 5.12 15.46 -18.71
C ALA A 35 3.88 14.86 -18.02
N PRO A 36 3.09 13.96 -18.64
CA PRO A 36 1.99 13.30 -17.97
C PRO A 36 2.44 12.45 -16.77
N ILE A 37 3.58 11.76 -16.88
CA ILE A 37 4.15 10.95 -15.80
C ILE A 37 4.48 11.82 -14.58
N LEU A 38 5.13 12.97 -14.81
CA LEU A 38 5.49 13.92 -13.74
C LEU A 38 4.25 14.53 -13.07
N LEU A 39 3.21 14.84 -13.84
CA LEU A 39 1.93 15.32 -13.30
C LEU A 39 1.30 14.27 -12.38
N TYR A 40 1.22 13.02 -12.82
CA TYR A 40 0.64 11.96 -12.00
C TYR A 40 1.50 11.62 -10.78
N ALA A 41 2.82 11.84 -10.82
CA ALA A 41 3.66 11.74 -9.62
C ALA A 41 3.20 12.73 -8.54
N LEU A 42 2.86 13.97 -8.92
CA LEU A 42 2.31 14.96 -8.00
C LEU A 42 0.91 14.56 -7.49
N VAL A 43 0.04 14.07 -8.38
CA VAL A 43 -1.30 13.59 -8.00
C VAL A 43 -1.21 12.48 -6.95
N TYR A 44 -0.35 11.48 -7.16
CA TYR A 44 -0.16 10.41 -6.19
C TYR A 44 0.51 10.86 -4.90
N ALA A 45 1.42 11.84 -4.97
CA ALA A 45 1.99 12.45 -3.77
C ALA A 45 0.90 13.12 -2.90
N VAL A 46 0.01 13.90 -3.51
CA VAL A 46 -1.10 14.57 -2.81
C VAL A 46 -2.11 13.56 -2.30
N ARG A 47 -2.48 12.56 -3.12
CA ARG A 47 -3.44 11.52 -2.74
C ARG A 47 -2.92 10.69 -1.56
N GLY A 48 -1.70 10.17 -1.67
CA GLY A 48 -1.07 9.38 -0.61
C GLY A 48 -0.92 10.19 0.68
N LEU A 49 -0.50 11.46 0.57
CA LEU A 49 -0.42 12.35 1.73
C LEU A 49 -1.79 12.57 2.39
N SER A 50 -2.83 12.82 1.60
CA SER A 50 -4.18 13.06 2.12
C SER A 50 -4.72 11.85 2.89
N GLU A 51 -4.56 10.65 2.33
CA GLU A 51 -4.97 9.41 3.00
C GLU A 51 -4.17 9.22 4.31
N GLU A 52 -2.85 9.36 4.28
CA GLU A 52 -2.01 9.15 5.47
C GLU A 52 -2.20 10.21 6.56
N ILE A 53 -2.50 11.46 6.22
CA ILE A 53 -2.85 12.49 7.22
C ILE A 53 -4.11 12.07 7.99
N VAL A 54 -5.15 11.63 7.29
CA VAL A 54 -6.40 11.21 7.92
C VAL A 54 -6.18 9.95 8.76
N PHE A 55 -5.61 8.90 8.16
CA PHE A 55 -5.53 7.61 8.83
C PHE A 55 -4.42 7.58 9.88
N ARG A 56 -3.20 8.05 9.58
CA ARG A 56 -2.03 7.89 10.47
C ARG A 56 -1.78 9.14 11.29
N GLY A 57 -1.98 10.31 10.70
CA GLY A 57 -1.84 11.59 11.40
C GLY A 57 -2.94 11.84 12.44
N TYR A 58 -4.19 11.54 12.12
CA TYR A 58 -5.34 11.87 12.97
C TYR A 58 -5.96 10.64 13.65
N LEU A 59 -6.57 9.73 12.88
CA LEU A 59 -7.38 8.63 13.42
C LEU A 59 -6.56 7.66 14.28
N LEU A 60 -5.37 7.27 13.83
CA LEU A 60 -4.51 6.35 14.57
C LEU A 60 -4.11 6.90 15.95
N ASN A 61 -3.81 8.20 16.05
CA ASN A 61 -3.44 8.83 17.32
C ASN A 61 -4.63 8.86 18.29
N ILE A 62 -5.84 9.18 17.81
CA ILE A 62 -7.06 9.13 18.63
C ILE A 62 -7.33 7.72 19.11
N MET A 63 -7.30 6.72 18.23
CA MET A 63 -7.62 5.35 18.60
C MET A 63 -6.57 4.77 19.57
N SER A 64 -5.29 5.12 19.36
CA SER A 64 -4.22 4.68 20.24
C SER A 64 -4.26 5.35 21.61
N SER A 65 -4.66 6.63 21.68
CA SER A 65 -4.81 7.31 22.97
C SER A 65 -5.94 6.73 23.82
N GLN A 66 -7.00 6.25 23.17
CA GLN A 66 -8.16 5.68 23.86
C GLN A 66 -8.00 4.20 24.22
N TRP A 67 -7.39 3.40 23.34
CA TRP A 67 -7.38 1.93 23.46
C TRP A 67 -5.98 1.30 23.50
N GLY A 68 -4.93 2.11 23.44
CA GLY A 68 -3.54 1.65 23.38
C GLY A 68 -3.08 1.32 21.96
N MET A 69 -1.76 1.24 21.79
CA MET A 69 -1.07 1.03 20.51
C MET A 69 -1.66 -0.11 19.68
N VAL A 70 -1.81 -1.31 20.27
CA VAL A 70 -2.20 -2.50 19.48
C VAL A 70 -3.63 -2.37 18.96
N ALA A 71 -4.57 -2.01 19.84
CA ALA A 71 -5.96 -1.80 19.44
C ALA A 71 -6.08 -0.63 18.44
N GLY A 72 -5.34 0.46 18.66
CA GLY A 72 -5.27 1.60 17.75
C GLY A 72 -4.83 1.19 16.35
N ILE A 73 -3.74 0.44 16.22
CA ILE A 73 -3.24 -0.08 14.94
C ILE A 73 -4.28 -0.96 14.24
N LEU A 74 -4.90 -1.90 14.97
CA LEU A 74 -5.85 -2.85 14.38
C LEU A 74 -7.13 -2.14 13.90
N VAL A 75 -7.75 -1.29 14.73
CA VAL A 75 -8.97 -0.58 14.37
C VAL A 75 -8.72 0.41 13.23
N ASN A 76 -7.60 1.14 13.28
CA ASN A 76 -7.21 2.05 12.20
C ASN A 76 -7.04 1.30 10.86
N SER A 77 -6.43 0.11 10.89
CA SER A 77 -6.22 -0.72 9.70
C SER A 77 -7.52 -1.27 9.12
N VAL A 78 -8.48 -1.64 9.98
CA VAL A 78 -9.82 -2.03 9.53
C VAL A 78 -10.52 -0.87 8.83
N LEU A 79 -10.47 0.34 9.42
CA LEU A 79 -11.08 1.53 8.82
C LEU A 79 -10.43 1.91 7.50
N PHE A 80 -9.09 1.80 7.40
CA PHE A 80 -8.36 2.00 6.15
C PHE A 80 -8.86 1.04 5.07
N SER A 81 -8.99 -0.25 5.39
CA SER A 81 -9.54 -1.22 4.45
C SER A 81 -11.01 -0.98 4.11
N ALA A 82 -11.83 -0.57 5.09
CA ALA A 82 -13.25 -0.32 4.89
C ALA A 82 -13.51 0.89 3.98
N ALA A 83 -12.60 1.88 3.98
CA ALA A 83 -12.67 3.04 3.10
C ALA A 83 -12.59 2.67 1.59
N HIS A 84 -12.22 1.43 1.26
CA HIS A 84 -12.11 0.93 -0.11
C HIS A 84 -13.26 0.02 -0.54
N ILE A 85 -14.29 -0.19 0.31
CA ILE A 85 -15.40 -1.12 0.01
C ILE A 85 -16.12 -0.79 -1.31
N PHE A 86 -16.18 0.49 -1.67
CA PHE A 86 -16.82 0.96 -2.90
C PHE A 86 -15.92 0.92 -4.14
N ASN A 87 -14.68 0.47 -4.00
CA ASN A 87 -13.76 0.38 -5.13
C ASN A 87 -14.10 -0.83 -6.00
N ALA A 88 -13.85 -0.69 -7.31
CA ALA A 88 -14.06 -1.79 -8.24
C ALA A 88 -13.20 -3.01 -7.90
N GLY A 89 -13.79 -4.20 -7.95
CA GLY A 89 -13.09 -5.44 -7.64
C GLY A 89 -12.83 -5.70 -6.16
N PHE A 90 -13.37 -4.86 -5.26
CA PHE A 90 -13.25 -5.09 -3.83
C PHE A 90 -13.79 -6.48 -3.45
N SER A 91 -12.96 -7.25 -2.76
CA SER A 91 -13.24 -8.64 -2.35
C SER A 91 -12.71 -8.87 -0.94
N ILE A 92 -13.03 -10.02 -0.35
CA ILE A 92 -12.50 -10.38 0.97
C ILE A 92 -10.96 -10.45 0.96
N VAL A 93 -10.34 -10.85 -0.15
CA VAL A 93 -8.88 -10.90 -0.29
C VAL A 93 -8.30 -9.49 -0.35
N ALA A 94 -8.96 -8.58 -1.11
CA ALA A 94 -8.58 -7.17 -1.13
C ALA A 94 -8.71 -6.54 0.27
N PHE A 95 -9.77 -6.85 1.02
CA PHE A 95 -9.93 -6.40 2.40
C PHE A 95 -8.78 -6.88 3.30
N ILE A 96 -8.43 -8.16 3.24
CA ILE A 96 -7.34 -8.72 4.04
C ILE A 96 -6.01 -8.04 3.68
N ASN A 97 -5.71 -7.85 2.39
CA ASN A 97 -4.47 -7.21 1.97
C ASN A 97 -4.42 -5.72 2.36
N LEU A 98 -5.50 -4.97 2.19
CA LEU A 98 -5.59 -3.57 2.62
C LEU A 98 -5.50 -3.45 4.14
N PHE A 99 -6.08 -4.37 4.90
CA PHE A 99 -5.92 -4.42 6.35
C PHE A 99 -4.44 -4.66 6.72
N LEU A 100 -3.76 -5.60 6.07
CA LEU A 100 -2.33 -5.86 6.31
C LEU A 100 -1.47 -4.64 5.95
N ALA A 101 -1.71 -4.00 4.79
CA ALA A 101 -1.07 -2.74 4.41
C ALA A 101 -1.34 -1.65 5.45
N GLY A 102 -2.58 -1.60 5.94
CA GLY A 102 -3.03 -0.80 7.08
C GLY A 102 -2.07 -0.90 8.26
N THR A 103 -1.80 -2.13 8.70
CA THR A 103 -0.93 -2.42 9.85
C THR A 103 0.53 -2.10 9.56
N VAL A 104 1.00 -2.29 8.32
CA VAL A 104 2.36 -1.94 7.88
C VAL A 104 2.56 -0.43 7.98
N PHE A 105 1.67 0.38 7.40
CA PHE A 105 1.75 1.83 7.44
C PHE A 105 1.60 2.38 8.85
N ALA A 106 0.69 1.83 9.66
CA ALA A 106 0.56 2.20 11.08
C ALA A 106 1.84 1.87 11.86
N SER A 107 2.47 0.70 11.61
CA SER A 107 3.75 0.34 12.24
C SER A 107 4.89 1.27 11.82
N LEU A 108 4.97 1.64 10.55
CA LEU A 108 5.94 2.63 10.06
C LEU A 108 5.73 3.99 10.74
N TYR A 109 4.49 4.42 10.91
CA TYR A 109 4.17 5.63 11.65
C TYR A 109 4.63 5.53 13.11
N TRP A 110 4.35 4.42 13.80
CA TRP A 110 4.77 4.20 15.18
C TRP A 110 6.30 4.21 15.36
N LEU A 111 7.04 3.64 14.40
CA LEU A 111 8.49 3.60 14.45
C LEU A 111 9.16 4.94 14.10
N SER A 112 8.50 5.79 13.31
CA SER A 112 9.11 7.01 12.77
C SER A 112 8.53 8.31 13.34
N ALA A 113 7.33 8.28 13.92
CA ALA A 113 6.51 9.44 14.25
C ALA A 113 6.41 10.46 13.10
N ASN A 114 6.47 9.99 11.85
CA ASN A 114 6.63 10.83 10.66
C ASN A 114 5.62 10.45 9.57
N VAL A 115 4.54 11.23 9.47
CA VAL A 115 3.51 11.04 8.44
C VAL A 115 4.06 11.23 7.03
N TRP A 116 5.05 12.09 6.82
CA TRP A 116 5.67 12.31 5.51
C TRP A 116 6.41 11.08 5.01
N LEU A 117 7.06 10.33 5.92
CA LEU A 117 7.72 9.08 5.58
C LEU A 117 6.70 8.06 5.08
N VAL A 118 5.61 7.85 5.83
CA VAL A 118 4.55 6.90 5.47
C VAL A 118 3.86 7.31 4.16
N SER A 119 3.58 8.61 4.02
CA SER A 119 3.00 9.18 2.80
C SER A 119 3.89 8.93 1.58
N ALA A 120 5.21 9.10 1.73
CA ALA A 120 6.16 8.83 0.65
C ALA A 120 6.22 7.35 0.27
N VAL A 121 6.10 6.43 1.23
CA VAL A 121 6.00 4.98 0.96
C VAL A 121 4.72 4.67 0.21
N HIS A 122 3.57 5.14 0.69
CA HIS A 122 2.27 4.87 0.09
C HIS A 122 2.15 5.49 -1.31
N ALA A 123 2.51 6.77 -1.45
CA ALA A 123 2.51 7.45 -2.74
C ALA A 123 3.43 6.75 -3.76
N ALA A 124 4.62 6.30 -3.34
CA ALA A 124 5.53 5.61 -4.25
C ALA A 124 5.05 4.20 -4.63
N TRP A 125 4.41 3.47 -3.71
CA TRP A 125 3.73 2.22 -4.04
C TRP A 125 2.68 2.44 -5.13
N ASN A 126 1.77 3.40 -4.93
CA ASN A 126 0.69 3.68 -5.87
C ASN A 126 1.18 4.24 -7.21
N PHE A 127 2.14 5.17 -7.18
CA PHE A 127 2.74 5.74 -8.38
C PHE A 127 3.48 4.68 -9.20
N THR A 128 4.26 3.83 -8.54
CA THR A 128 5.01 2.77 -9.22
C THR A 128 4.04 1.76 -9.82
N LEU A 129 3.03 1.32 -9.06
CA LEU A 129 2.02 0.40 -9.58
C LEU A 129 1.24 1.00 -10.76
N GLY A 130 0.65 2.18 -10.57
CA GLY A 130 -0.26 2.76 -11.55
C GLY A 130 0.43 3.36 -12.76
N ILE A 131 1.45 4.19 -12.54
CA ILE A 131 2.06 5.01 -13.60
C ILE A 131 3.30 4.38 -14.19
N ILE A 132 4.13 3.71 -13.39
CA ILE A 132 5.32 3.05 -13.93
C ILE A 132 4.95 1.70 -14.54
N LEU A 133 4.20 0.88 -13.82
CA LEU A 133 3.89 -0.49 -14.21
C LEU A 133 2.57 -0.62 -15.00
N GLY A 134 1.69 0.38 -14.98
CA GLY A 134 0.40 0.33 -15.67
C GLY A 134 -0.60 -0.65 -15.05
N GLY A 135 -0.45 -0.94 -13.76
CA GLY A 135 -1.36 -1.77 -13.00
C GLY A 135 -2.60 -1.01 -12.53
N VAL A 136 -3.61 -1.76 -12.14
CA VAL A 136 -4.77 -1.23 -11.42
C VAL A 136 -4.37 -0.93 -9.97
N VAL A 137 -4.64 0.29 -9.51
CA VAL A 137 -4.36 0.74 -8.13
C VAL A 137 -5.68 0.75 -7.37
N SER A 138 -5.89 -0.27 -6.56
CA SER A 138 -7.02 -0.45 -5.65
C SER A 138 -8.35 -0.32 -6.38
N GLY A 139 -8.48 -1.01 -7.52
CA GLY A 139 -9.65 -0.94 -8.39
C GLY A 139 -9.68 0.21 -9.40
N THR A 140 -8.66 1.09 -9.42
CA THR A 140 -8.62 2.24 -10.33
C THR A 140 -7.55 2.10 -11.41
N THR A 141 -7.96 2.08 -12.67
CA THR A 141 -7.08 2.14 -13.85
C THR A 141 -6.54 3.54 -14.08
N GLN A 142 -5.30 3.64 -14.57
CA GLN A 142 -4.68 4.92 -14.88
C GLN A 142 -4.68 5.21 -16.39
N PRO A 143 -5.03 6.44 -16.81
CA PRO A 143 -5.07 6.78 -18.23
C PRO A 143 -3.67 6.94 -18.85
N VAL A 144 -2.63 7.02 -18.01
CA VAL A 144 -1.23 7.19 -18.42
C VAL A 144 -0.38 6.21 -17.64
N HIS A 145 0.45 5.44 -18.35
CA HIS A 145 1.42 4.52 -17.74
C HIS A 145 2.59 4.20 -18.67
N LEU A 146 3.79 4.08 -18.10
CA LEU A 146 5.05 3.81 -18.82
C LEU A 146 5.08 2.41 -19.42
N LEU A 147 4.78 1.42 -18.60
CA LEU A 147 4.62 0.02 -18.97
C LEU A 147 3.15 -0.36 -18.83
N THR A 148 2.74 -1.41 -19.53
CA THR A 148 1.44 -2.04 -19.34
C THR A 148 1.64 -3.38 -18.64
N LEU A 149 1.00 -3.52 -17.48
CA LEU A 149 0.98 -4.76 -16.72
C LEU A 149 -0.18 -5.62 -17.19
N HIS A 150 0.17 -6.78 -17.73
CA HIS A 150 -0.78 -7.81 -18.09
C HIS A 150 -0.81 -8.88 -17.01
N THR A 151 -2.00 -9.35 -16.68
CA THR A 151 -2.22 -10.45 -15.74
C THR A 151 -3.00 -11.55 -16.42
N GLU A 152 -2.59 -12.80 -16.21
CA GLU A 152 -3.20 -13.95 -16.87
C GLU A 152 -4.65 -14.17 -16.41
N GLN A 153 -5.52 -14.58 -17.33
CA GLN A 153 -6.93 -14.87 -17.02
C GLN A 153 -7.09 -16.17 -16.23
N GLY A 154 -8.04 -16.18 -15.28
CA GLY A 154 -8.53 -17.42 -14.64
C GLY A 154 -8.12 -17.66 -13.19
N SER A 155 -7.13 -16.93 -12.64
CA SER A 155 -6.76 -17.06 -11.22
C SER A 155 -6.78 -15.72 -10.50
N TRP A 156 -7.97 -15.17 -10.28
CA TRP A 156 -8.18 -13.91 -9.57
C TRP A 156 -7.57 -13.88 -8.16
N LEU A 157 -7.39 -15.04 -7.51
CA LEU A 157 -6.67 -15.16 -6.24
C LEU A 157 -5.17 -14.91 -6.40
N ILE A 158 -4.58 -15.37 -7.50
CA ILE A 158 -3.15 -15.17 -7.78
C ILE A 158 -2.92 -13.77 -8.33
N THR A 159 -3.77 -13.25 -9.21
CA THR A 159 -3.54 -11.97 -9.89
C THR A 159 -4.16 -10.77 -9.18
N GLY A 160 -5.14 -10.99 -8.31
CA GLY A 160 -5.94 -9.95 -7.65
C GLY A 160 -7.14 -9.45 -8.46
N GLY A 161 -7.37 -10.00 -9.66
CA GLY A 161 -8.53 -9.70 -10.49
C GLY A 161 -8.66 -8.21 -10.83
N SER A 162 -9.90 -7.70 -10.85
CA SER A 162 -10.18 -6.29 -11.16
C SER A 162 -9.73 -5.31 -10.09
N PHE A 163 -9.38 -5.76 -8.89
CA PHE A 163 -8.78 -4.90 -7.86
C PHE A 163 -7.32 -4.53 -8.19
N GLY A 164 -6.66 -5.34 -9.05
CA GLY A 164 -5.24 -5.25 -9.37
C GLY A 164 -4.38 -6.13 -8.46
N ILE A 165 -3.06 -6.09 -8.68
CA ILE A 165 -2.11 -6.97 -7.97
C ILE A 165 -2.07 -6.72 -6.46
N GLU A 166 -2.66 -5.64 -5.96
CA GLU A 166 -2.85 -5.41 -4.53
C GLU A 166 -3.81 -6.44 -3.89
N GLY A 167 -4.71 -7.02 -4.67
CA GLY A 167 -5.60 -8.11 -4.28
C GLY A 167 -4.98 -9.50 -4.45
N SER A 168 -3.71 -9.61 -4.84
CA SER A 168 -3.06 -10.90 -5.13
C SER A 168 -2.57 -11.65 -3.89
N LEU A 169 -2.39 -12.96 -4.03
CA LEU A 169 -1.66 -13.79 -3.07
C LEU A 169 -0.19 -13.36 -2.92
N SER A 170 0.45 -12.88 -4.00
CA SER A 170 1.82 -12.34 -3.92
C SER A 170 1.88 -11.13 -2.97
N CYS A 171 0.92 -10.20 -3.09
CA CYS A 171 0.78 -9.05 -2.21
C CYS A 171 0.58 -9.48 -0.75
N PHE A 172 -0.30 -10.46 -0.52
CA PHE A 172 -0.53 -11.03 0.82
C PHE A 172 0.77 -11.51 1.46
N ILE A 173 1.56 -12.33 0.76
CA ILE A 173 2.82 -12.90 1.28
C ILE A 173 3.81 -11.78 1.63
N VAL A 174 3.98 -10.81 0.74
CA VAL A 174 4.90 -9.68 0.97
C VAL A 174 4.45 -8.85 2.18
N LEU A 175 3.16 -8.52 2.28
CA LEU A 175 2.63 -7.75 3.39
C LEU A 175 2.73 -8.49 4.72
N VAL A 176 2.50 -9.81 4.77
CA VAL A 176 2.69 -10.63 5.98
C VAL A 176 4.15 -10.61 6.42
N ALA A 177 5.10 -10.78 5.49
CA ALA A 177 6.53 -10.78 5.80
C ALA A 177 6.98 -9.42 6.35
N VAL A 178 6.62 -8.32 5.67
CA VAL A 178 6.97 -6.96 6.09
C VAL A 178 6.32 -6.60 7.41
N ARG A 179 5.03 -6.92 7.58
CA ARG A 179 4.31 -6.74 8.84
C ARG A 179 5.03 -7.46 9.98
N ALA A 180 5.44 -8.71 9.80
CA ALA A 180 6.12 -9.46 10.85
C ALA A 180 7.43 -8.78 11.28
N VAL A 181 8.22 -8.26 10.34
CA VAL A 181 9.47 -7.54 10.64
C VAL A 181 9.19 -6.23 11.38
N LEU A 182 8.26 -5.42 10.88
CA LEU A 182 7.93 -4.13 11.50
C LEU A 182 7.28 -4.30 12.87
N TRP A 183 6.38 -5.26 13.01
CA TRP A 183 5.69 -5.55 14.27
C TRP A 183 6.67 -5.92 15.37
N ARG A 184 7.65 -6.77 15.07
CA ARG A 184 8.72 -7.12 16.01
C ARG A 184 9.47 -5.89 16.51
N ARG A 185 9.76 -4.93 15.62
CA ARG A 185 10.43 -3.68 16.00
C ARG A 185 9.54 -2.78 16.85
N VAL A 186 8.24 -2.69 16.52
CA VAL A 186 7.27 -1.89 17.27
C VAL A 186 7.13 -2.40 18.70
N VAL A 187 6.89 -3.70 18.90
CA VAL A 187 6.69 -4.26 20.25
C VAL A 187 7.96 -4.30 21.10
N HIS A 188 9.14 -4.23 20.49
CA HIS A 188 10.40 -4.06 21.21
C HIS A 188 10.59 -2.62 21.70
N ARG A 189 10.04 -1.62 20.99
CA ARG A 189 10.20 -0.20 21.34
C ARG A 189 9.07 0.33 22.22
N TYR A 190 7.87 -0.24 22.13
CA TYR A 190 6.67 0.28 22.78
C TYR A 190 5.89 -0.79 23.54
N SER A 191 5.23 -0.36 24.62
CA SER A 191 4.24 -1.19 25.30
C SER A 191 2.99 -1.33 24.46
N ILE A 192 2.28 -2.43 24.62
CA ILE A 192 0.97 -2.70 23.99
C ILE A 192 -0.03 -1.58 24.27
N THR A 193 0.08 -0.94 25.44
CA THR A 193 -0.80 0.13 25.92
C THR A 193 -0.25 1.54 25.67
N SER A 194 0.87 1.69 24.96
CA SER A 194 1.43 3.01 24.66
C SER A 194 0.40 3.88 23.92
N PRO A 195 0.17 5.14 24.36
CA PRO A 195 -0.86 5.99 23.76
C PRO A 195 -0.39 6.71 22.49
N PHE A 196 0.90 7.05 22.40
CA PHE A 196 1.50 7.77 21.28
C PHE A 196 2.92 7.27 20.98
N PRO A 197 3.38 7.35 19.72
CA PRO A 197 4.78 7.10 19.38
C PRO A 197 5.69 8.18 19.98
N GLN A 198 6.84 7.77 20.50
CA GLN A 198 7.84 8.66 21.09
C GLN A 198 8.96 8.91 20.07
N ARG A 199 9.32 10.19 19.86
CA ARG A 199 10.41 10.60 18.98
C ARG A 199 11.74 10.07 19.50
#